data_AF-A0A534SDA9-F1
#
_entry.id   AF-A0A534SDA9-F1
#
_cell.length_a   1.000
_cell.length_b   1.000
_cell.length_c   1.000
_cell.angle_alpha   90.00
_cell.angle_beta   90.00
_cell.angle_gamma   90.00
#
_symmetry.space_group_name_H-M   'P 1'
#
loop_
_entity.id
_entity.type
_entity.pdbx_description
1 polymer ?
#
loop_
_entity_poly.entity_id
_entity_poly.type
_entity_poly.pdbx_seq_one_letter_code
_entity_poly.pdbx_strand_id
1 'polypeptide(L)' 'TNRGVVQLSGVVDSTTDRIRAEEVARRVGGVKKVVNNLQVK' A
#
# COMPACT_ATOMS: atom_id res chain seq x y z
N THR A 1 -16.31 12.74 2.40
CA THR A 1 -15.24 12.16 3.24
C THR A 1 -14.60 10.99 2.52
N ASN A 2 -13.29 11.04 2.24
CA ASN A 2 -12.59 10.14 1.31
C ASN A 2 -12.40 8.74 1.91
N ARG A 3 -13.45 7.92 1.80
CA ARG A 3 -13.62 6.44 1.80
C ARG A 3 -12.47 5.49 2.16
N GLY A 4 -11.54 5.82 3.06
CA GLY A 4 -10.55 4.86 3.57
C GLY A 4 -9.72 4.19 2.48
N VAL A 5 -9.49 4.86 1.35
CA VAL A 5 -8.70 4.30 0.25
C VAL A 5 -7.28 4.85 0.37
N VAL A 6 -6.32 3.96 0.59
CA VAL A 6 -4.89 4.29 0.61
C VAL A 6 -4.28 3.86 -0.71
N GLN A 7 -3.51 4.75 -1.32
CA GLN A 7 -2.81 4.47 -2.57
C GLN A 7 -1.31 4.56 -2.32
N LEU A 8 -0.60 3.46 -2.57
CA LEU A 8 0.86 3.41 -2.52
C LEU A 8 1.41 3.59 -3.92
N SER A 9 2.31 4.54 -4.09
CA SER A 9 2.98 4.86 -5.36
C SER A 9 4.47 5.02 -5.07
N GLY A 10 5.33 4.40 -5.88
CA GLY A 10 6.78 4.43 -5.64
C GLY A 10 7.50 3.24 -6.26
N VAL A 11 8.81 3.20 -6.06
CA VAL A 11 9.67 2.09 -6.49
C VAL A 11 10.18 1.39 -5.22
N VAL A 12 10.09 0.07 -5.20
CA VAL A 12 10.61 -0.76 -4.11
C VAL A 12 11.68 -1.69 -4.64
N ASP A 13 12.63 -2.04 -3.77
CA ASP A 13 13.76 -2.90 -4.14
C ASP A 13 13.36 -4.39 -4.22
N SER A 14 12.23 -4.76 -3.63
CA SER A 14 11.78 -6.16 -3.61
C SER A 14 10.26 -6.31 -3.54
N THR A 15 9.76 -7.46 -4.02
CA THR A 15 8.35 -7.85 -3.85
C THR A 15 7.95 -8.00 -2.37
N THR A 16 8.90 -8.32 -1.49
CA THR A 16 8.67 -8.40 -0.04
C THR A 16 8.36 -7.02 0.54
N ASP A 17 9.04 -5.97 0.09
CA ASP A 17 8.76 -4.60 0.53
C ASP A 17 7.40 -4.13 0.03
N ARG A 18 7.01 -4.51 -1.20
CA ARG A 18 5.66 -4.26 -1.71
C ARG A 18 4.58 -4.87 -0.80
N ILE A 19 4.78 -6.11 -0.34
CA ILE A 19 3.84 -6.82 0.54
C ILE A 19 3.80 -6.16 1.92
N ARG A 20 4.95 -5.83 2.51
CA ARG A 20 5.01 -5.11 3.80
C ARG A 20 4.28 -3.77 3.72
N ALA A 21 4.47 -3.02 2.65
CA ALA A 21 3.83 -1.73 2.47
C ALA A 21 2.30 -1.87 2.36
N GLU A 22 1.80 -2.91 1.69
CA GLU A 22 0.36 -3.23 1.68
C GLU A 22 -0.15 -3.61 3.07
N GLU A 23 0.57 -4.47 3.79
CA GLU A 23 0.18 -4.93 5.12
C GLU A 23 0.08 -3.77 6.11
N VAL A 24 1.09 -2.90 6.12
CA VAL A 24 1.11 -1.70 6.96
C VAL A 24 -0.05 -0.78 6.60
N ALA A 25 -0.30 -0.54 5.31
CA ALA A 25 -1.40 0.29 4.86
C ALA A 25 -2.77 -0.31 5.23
N ARG A 26 -2.93 -1.64 5.17
CA ARG A 26 -4.16 -2.33 5.60
C ARG A 26 -4.38 -2.29 7.11
N ARG A 27 -3.30 -2.26 7.90
CA ARG A 27 -3.37 -2.19 9.37
C ARG A 27 -3.77 -0.80 9.88
N VAL A 28 -3.73 0.23 9.05
CA VAL A 28 -4.19 1.56 9.45
C VAL A 28 -5.71 1.54 9.67
N GLY A 29 -6.13 1.88 10.90
CA GLY A 29 -7.54 1.91 11.28
C GLY A 29 -8.35 2.86 10.39
N GLY A 30 -9.34 2.32 9.67
CA GLY A 30 -10.17 3.08 8.74
C GLY A 30 -9.87 2.84 7.26
N VAL A 31 -8.89 2.00 6.93
CA VAL A 31 -8.57 1.65 5.54
C VAL A 31 -9.53 0.57 5.03
N LYS A 32 -10.31 0.92 4.01
CA LYS A 32 -11.24 0.04 3.29
C LYS A 32 -10.62 -0.55 2.03
N LYS A 33 -9.64 0.12 1.41
CA LYS A 33 -9.00 -0.35 0.18
C LYS A 33 -7.55 0.14 0.11
N VAL A 34 -6.66 -0.74 -0.30
CA VAL A 34 -5.26 -0.40 -0.57
C VAL A 34 -5.01 -0.61 -2.05
N VAL A 35 -4.60 0.45 -2.75
CA VAL A 35 -4.21 0.42 -4.16
C VAL A 35 -2.69 0.46 -4.20
N ASN A 36 -2.07 -0.69 -4.49
CA ASN A 36 -0.63 -0.81 -4.51
C ASN A 36 -0.11 -0.67 -5.95
N ASN A 37 0.48 0.49 -6.25
CA ASN A 37 1.09 0.82 -7.54
C ASN A 37 2.62 0.92 -7.41
N LEU A 38 3.21 0.09 -6.55
CA LEU A 38 4.66 0.02 -6.34
C LEU A 38 5.31 -0.81 -7.45
N GLN A 39 6.28 -0.21 -8.14
CA GLN A 39 7.11 -0.92 -9.13
C GLN A 39 8.32 -1.53 -8.44
N VAL A 40 8.61 -2.79 -8.76
CA VAL A 40 9.83 -3.45 -8.28
C VAL A 40 10.95 -3.13 -9.27
N LYS A 41 12.10 -2.67 -8.78
CA LYS A 41 13.27 -2.35 -9.60
C LYS A 41 13.95 -3.60 -10.15
#